data_AF-R6XY39-F1
#
_entry.id   AF-R6XY39-F1
#
_cell.length_a   1.000
_cell.length_b   1.000
_cell.length_c   1.000
_cell.angle_alpha   90.00
_cell.angle_beta   90.00
_cell.angle_gamma   90.00
#
_symmetry.space_group_name_H-M   'P 1'
#
loop_
_entity.id
_entity.type
_entity.pdbx_description
1 polymer ?
#
loop_
_entity_poly.entity_id
_entity_poly.type
_entity_poly.pdbx_seq_one_letter_code
_entity_poly.pdbx_strand_id
1 'polypeptide(L)'
;MNSIDWNNVIIRKDCPVKFEVCPREAGWADVNCCINAIEFTSYVATIWHTSIPTGLLETAYFFLDYDNRHENFLVETEEYEGVFVDNDGNEWADVPGKVRFVWDEEPSTYEWNISFDLQYFHKPDAMLNITVKRSSDSENKTYKFNVWLSDFAYAVAKCFTECLKKYGLNTYHFYTWTDDINIRKLLIVKAFALKQMSIDDFIYEFNFEDEMKLLQLDM
;
A
#
# COMPACT_ATOMS: atom_id res chain seq x y z
N MET A 1 -10.78 -20.63 9.26
CA MET A 1 -10.12 -20.58 7.94
C MET A 1 -11.19 -20.36 6.89
N ASN A 2 -11.24 -19.12 6.39
CA ASN A 2 -12.06 -18.79 5.23
C ASN A 2 -11.32 -19.29 3.99
N SER A 3 -12.06 -19.82 3.02
CA SER A 3 -11.48 -20.24 1.75
C SER A 3 -11.89 -19.27 0.65
N ILE A 4 -10.94 -18.93 -0.21
CA ILE A 4 -11.16 -18.00 -1.32
C ILE A 4 -12.09 -18.63 -2.35
N ASP A 5 -13.07 -17.85 -2.83
CA ASP A 5 -13.92 -18.26 -3.94
C ASP A 5 -13.21 -18.01 -5.28
N TRP A 6 -12.37 -18.96 -5.64
CA TRP A 6 -11.56 -18.92 -6.87
C TRP A 6 -12.38 -18.77 -8.16
N ASN A 7 -13.68 -19.09 -8.15
CA ASN A 7 -14.53 -18.92 -9.34
C ASN A 7 -14.95 -17.47 -9.57
N ASN A 8 -14.84 -16.62 -8.54
CA ASN A 8 -15.25 -15.21 -8.56
C ASN A 8 -14.06 -14.24 -8.54
N VAL A 9 -12.83 -14.73 -8.74
CA VAL A 9 -11.63 -13.89 -8.84
C VAL A 9 -11.63 -13.14 -10.17
N ILE A 10 -11.54 -11.81 -10.11
CA ILE A 10 -11.50 -10.94 -11.30
C ILE A 10 -10.22 -10.10 -11.29
N ILE A 11 -9.37 -10.31 -12.31
CA ILE A 11 -8.17 -9.50 -12.55
C ILE A 11 -8.58 -8.22 -13.31
N ARG A 12 -8.20 -7.06 -12.78
CA ARG A 12 -8.60 -5.75 -13.32
C ARG A 12 -7.61 -5.34 -14.41
N LYS A 13 -8.11 -5.04 -15.62
CA LYS A 13 -7.26 -4.55 -16.71
C LYS A 13 -6.96 -3.06 -16.61
N ASP A 14 -7.93 -2.30 -16.10
CA ASP A 14 -7.84 -0.85 -15.96
C ASP A 14 -7.82 -0.47 -14.48
N CYS A 15 -6.72 0.16 -14.04
CA CYS A 15 -6.55 0.76 -12.73
C CYS A 15 -5.99 2.18 -12.93
N PRO A 16 -6.58 3.23 -12.31
CA PRO A 16 -6.09 4.60 -12.43
C PRO A 16 -4.78 4.85 -11.66
N VAL A 17 -4.34 3.86 -10.87
CA VAL A 17 -3.12 3.87 -10.08
C VAL A 17 -2.18 2.79 -10.61
N LYS A 18 -0.92 3.14 -10.80
CA LYS A 18 0.14 2.20 -11.16
C LYS A 18 1.41 2.57 -10.41
N PHE A 19 2.06 1.54 -9.88
CA PHE A 19 3.39 1.63 -9.30
C PHE A 19 4.28 0.62 -9.99
N GLU A 20 5.53 0.98 -10.25
CA GLU A 20 6.56 0.07 -10.69
C GLU A 20 7.81 0.32 -9.85
N VAL A 21 8.28 -0.73 -9.17
CA VAL A 21 9.54 -0.71 -8.42
C VAL A 21 10.63 -1.32 -9.27
N CYS A 22 11.68 -0.54 -9.53
CA CYS A 22 12.88 -0.95 -10.23
C CYS A 22 14.07 -0.86 -9.26
N PRO A 23 14.43 -1.98 -8.59
CA PRO A 23 15.65 -2.05 -7.78
C PRO A 23 16.88 -1.62 -8.58
N ARG A 24 17.73 -0.82 -7.93
CA ARG A 24 19.05 -0.40 -8.38
C ARG A 24 20.11 -0.92 -7.41
N GLU A 25 21.37 -0.86 -7.80
CA GLU A 25 22.48 -1.25 -6.93
C GLU A 25 22.64 -0.29 -5.74
N ALA A 26 23.37 -0.74 -4.73
CA ALA A 26 23.80 0.05 -3.57
C ALA A 26 22.66 0.65 -2.73
N GLY A 27 21.52 -0.05 -2.63
CA GLY A 27 20.42 0.39 -1.79
C GLY A 27 19.48 1.40 -2.45
N TRP A 28 19.47 1.48 -3.77
CA TRP A 28 18.59 2.39 -4.49
C TRP A 28 17.42 1.64 -5.13
N ALA A 29 16.30 2.32 -5.34
CA ALA A 29 15.21 1.83 -6.18
C ALA A 29 14.49 3.01 -6.85
N ASP A 30 14.12 2.85 -8.12
CA ASP A 30 13.21 3.80 -8.76
C ASP A 30 11.79 3.33 -8.53
N VAL A 31 10.93 4.25 -8.12
CA VAL A 31 9.50 4.02 -8.00
C VAL A 31 8.78 4.93 -9.00
N ASN A 32 8.37 4.34 -10.12
CA ASN A 32 7.54 5.04 -11.10
C ASN A 32 6.09 5.02 -10.61
N CYS A 33 5.49 6.20 -10.47
CA CYS A 33 4.13 6.38 -10.01
C CYS A 33 3.28 6.98 -11.12
N CYS A 34 2.11 6.41 -11.38
CA CYS A 34 1.07 7.00 -12.20
C CYS A 34 -0.25 6.98 -11.42
N ILE A 35 -0.79 8.14 -11.08
CA ILE A 35 -2.05 8.27 -10.32
C ILE A 35 -2.95 9.24 -11.07
N ASN A 36 -4.13 8.78 -11.51
CA ASN A 36 -5.09 9.60 -12.26
C ASN A 36 -4.45 10.30 -13.49
N ALA A 37 -3.64 9.55 -14.24
CA ALA A 37 -2.86 10.02 -15.40
C ALA A 37 -1.75 11.04 -15.11
N ILE A 38 -1.46 11.34 -13.84
CA ILE A 38 -0.30 12.15 -13.44
C ILE A 38 0.85 11.20 -13.14
N GLU A 39 1.97 11.41 -13.82
CA GLU A 39 3.18 10.60 -13.70
C GLU A 39 4.29 11.35 -12.95
N PHE A 40 4.98 10.63 -12.08
CA PHE A 40 6.22 11.08 -11.44
C PHE A 40 7.06 9.88 -11.01
N THR A 41 8.38 10.06 -10.95
CA THR A 41 9.31 9.04 -10.49
C THR A 41 10.00 9.51 -9.23
N SER A 42 10.01 8.66 -8.21
CA SER A 42 10.82 8.83 -7.01
C SER A 42 12.04 7.94 -7.12
N TYR A 43 13.24 8.51 -7.15
CA TYR A 43 14.48 7.74 -6.98
C TYR A 43 14.69 7.63 -5.49
N VAL A 44 14.67 6.42 -4.93
CA VAL A 44 14.63 6.24 -3.49
C VAL A 44 15.91 5.57 -3.00
N ALA A 45 16.58 6.19 -2.05
CA ALA A 45 17.80 5.74 -1.41
C ALA A 45 17.53 5.17 -0.02
N THR A 46 18.10 4.02 0.31
CA THR A 46 17.97 3.38 1.63
C THR A 46 19.07 3.78 2.61
N ILE A 47 19.95 4.72 2.24
CA ILE A 47 21.13 5.13 3.04
C ILE A 47 20.73 5.62 4.44
N TRP A 48 19.50 6.13 4.60
CA TRP A 48 19.02 6.73 5.86
C TRP A 48 17.71 6.13 6.42
N HIS A 49 16.97 5.30 5.66
CA HIS A 49 15.61 4.89 6.03
C HIS A 49 15.24 3.46 5.61
N THR A 50 14.54 2.74 6.48
CA THR A 50 14.20 1.31 6.38
C THR A 50 12.87 1.02 5.65
N SER A 51 12.06 2.02 5.32
CA SER A 51 10.67 1.84 4.86
C SER A 51 10.50 1.88 3.33
N ILE A 52 11.55 1.58 2.57
CA ILE A 52 11.64 1.93 1.15
C ILE A 52 11.79 0.68 0.28
N PRO A 53 10.95 0.51 -0.77
CA PRO A 53 9.63 1.08 -1.08
C PRO A 53 8.45 0.43 -0.32
N THR A 54 8.72 -0.40 0.68
CA THR A 54 7.72 -1.17 1.47
C THR A 54 6.65 -0.29 2.11
N GLY A 55 6.90 1.01 2.31
CA GLY A 55 5.90 1.96 2.80
C GLY A 55 4.58 1.97 2.01
N LEU A 56 4.60 1.73 0.69
CA LEU A 56 3.36 1.56 -0.09
C LEU A 56 2.57 0.32 0.34
N LEU A 57 3.26 -0.81 0.54
CA LEU A 57 2.64 -2.06 0.97
C LEU A 57 2.11 -1.95 2.39
N GLU A 58 2.89 -1.37 3.29
CA GLU A 58 2.47 -1.14 4.67
C GLU A 58 1.29 -0.18 4.77
N THR A 59 1.27 0.87 3.95
CA THR A 59 0.13 1.78 3.90
C THR A 59 -1.14 1.07 3.43
N ALA A 60 -1.04 0.27 2.36
CA ALA A 60 -2.19 -0.48 1.85
C ALA A 60 -2.69 -1.48 2.90
N TYR A 61 -1.79 -2.13 3.62
CA TYR A 61 -2.12 -3.07 4.68
C TYR A 61 -2.74 -2.38 5.91
N PHE A 62 -2.18 -1.25 6.36
CA PHE A 62 -2.68 -0.47 7.50
C PHE A 62 -4.15 -0.08 7.35
N PHE A 63 -4.56 0.35 6.16
CA PHE A 63 -5.96 0.70 5.89
C PHE A 63 -6.90 -0.52 5.79
N LEU A 64 -6.37 -1.75 5.84
CA LEU A 64 -7.14 -2.99 5.90
C LEU A 64 -7.13 -3.63 7.29
N ASP A 65 -6.22 -3.23 8.18
CA ASP A 65 -6.06 -3.79 9.53
C ASP A 65 -6.62 -2.80 10.58
N TYR A 66 -7.94 -2.79 10.73
CA TYR A 66 -8.66 -1.84 11.58
C TYR A 66 -8.31 -1.89 13.06
N ASP A 67 -7.89 -3.04 13.57
CA ASP A 67 -7.59 -3.16 15.00
C ASP A 67 -6.19 -2.63 15.33
N ASN A 68 -5.24 -2.57 14.37
CA ASN A 68 -3.85 -2.07 14.46
C ASN A 68 -3.02 -2.48 15.71
N ARG A 69 -3.59 -3.24 16.64
CA ARG A 69 -3.09 -3.51 18.00
C ARG A 69 -1.98 -4.55 18.04
N HIS A 70 -1.63 -5.13 16.90
CA HIS A 70 -0.79 -6.32 16.83
C HIS A 70 0.41 -6.22 15.89
N GLU A 71 0.59 -5.11 15.17
CA GLU A 71 1.72 -4.95 14.24
C GLU A 71 2.53 -3.69 14.49
N ASN A 72 3.86 -3.83 14.40
CA ASN A 72 4.78 -2.70 14.30
C ASN A 72 4.93 -2.33 12.83
N PHE A 73 4.46 -1.14 12.46
CA PHE A 73 4.64 -0.57 11.13
C PHE A 73 5.98 0.18 11.04
N LEU A 74 6.63 0.13 9.88
CA LEU A 74 7.79 0.94 9.52
C LEU A 74 7.39 2.35 9.04
N VAL A 75 6.12 2.53 8.68
CA VAL A 75 5.51 3.83 8.36
C VAL A 75 4.98 4.49 9.64
N GLU A 76 4.95 5.82 9.67
CA GLU A 76 4.32 6.56 10.76
C GLU A 76 2.80 6.45 10.61
N THR A 77 2.11 5.96 11.64
CA THR A 77 0.67 5.77 11.64
C THR A 77 0.02 6.61 12.74
N GLU A 78 -1.10 7.24 12.44
CA GLU A 78 -1.95 7.95 13.39
C GLU A 78 -3.35 7.33 13.31
N GLU A 79 -3.93 7.03 14.47
CA GLU A 79 -5.35 6.66 14.59
C GLU A 79 -6.19 7.92 14.78
N TYR A 80 -7.47 7.85 14.39
CA TYR A 80 -8.40 8.94 14.63
C TYR A 80 -8.66 9.09 16.13
N GLU A 81 -8.48 10.31 16.67
CA GLU A 81 -8.75 10.57 18.09
C GLU A 81 -10.27 10.60 18.37
N GLY A 82 -10.74 9.61 19.12
CA GLY A 82 -12.11 9.56 19.66
C GLY A 82 -13.08 8.72 18.83
N VAL A 83 -14.37 8.89 19.11
CA VAL A 83 -15.44 8.17 18.40
C VAL A 83 -15.76 8.91 17.10
N PHE A 84 -15.61 8.22 15.97
CA PHE A 84 -16.10 8.70 14.69
C PHE A 84 -17.57 8.31 14.53
N VAL A 85 -18.42 9.27 14.13
CA VAL A 85 -19.82 9.01 13.79
C VAL A 85 -19.98 9.16 12.29
N ASP A 86 -20.39 8.09 11.62
CA ASP A 86 -20.59 8.12 10.17
C ASP A 86 -21.87 8.88 9.77
N ASN A 87 -22.09 9.04 8.46
CA ASN A 87 -23.26 9.74 7.94
C ASN A 87 -24.60 9.03 8.24
N ASP A 88 -24.55 7.75 8.59
CA ASP A 88 -25.72 6.91 8.94
C ASP A 88 -25.97 6.89 10.46
N GLY A 89 -25.10 7.52 11.25
CA GLY A 89 -25.20 7.64 12.70
C GLY A 89 -24.58 6.49 13.49
N ASN A 90 -23.77 5.63 12.86
CA ASN A 90 -23.06 4.57 13.57
C ASN A 90 -21.77 5.12 14.20
N GLU A 91 -21.46 4.63 15.40
CA GLU A 91 -20.27 4.99 16.16
C GLU A 91 -19.15 3.98 15.92
N TRP A 92 -17.96 4.50 15.62
CA TRP A 92 -16.77 3.73 15.30
C TRP A 92 -15.62 4.13 16.21
N ALA A 93 -15.05 3.14 16.87
CA ALA A 93 -13.79 3.27 17.61
C ALA A 93 -12.63 2.85 16.71
N ASP A 94 -11.43 3.34 17.01
CA ASP A 94 -10.16 2.87 16.41
C ASP A 94 -10.09 3.03 14.88
N VAL A 95 -10.62 4.13 14.33
CA VAL A 95 -10.57 4.40 12.89
C VAL A 95 -9.13 4.71 12.45
N PRO A 96 -8.56 4.02 11.45
CA PRO A 96 -7.26 4.36 10.89
C PRO A 96 -7.26 5.81 10.39
N GLY A 97 -6.47 6.68 11.01
CA GLY A 97 -6.52 8.11 10.76
C GLY A 97 -5.68 8.48 9.55
N LYS A 98 -4.37 8.23 9.63
CA LYS A 98 -3.40 8.70 8.65
C LYS A 98 -2.13 7.85 8.66
N VAL A 99 -1.54 7.69 7.48
CA VAL A 99 -0.19 7.15 7.29
C VAL A 99 0.71 8.23 6.72
N ARG A 100 1.94 8.31 7.25
CA ARG A 100 3.01 9.16 6.75
C ARG A 100 4.29 8.35 6.56
N PHE A 101 4.95 8.56 5.43
CA PHE A 101 6.30 8.05 5.20
C PHE A 101 7.08 8.96 4.26
N VAL A 102 8.40 8.88 4.34
CA VAL A 102 9.31 9.69 3.53
C VAL A 102 10.21 8.78 2.70
N TRP A 103 10.36 9.14 1.44
CA TRP A 103 11.32 8.56 0.52
C TRP A 103 12.41 9.58 0.24
N ASP A 104 13.65 9.20 0.53
CA ASP A 104 14.81 10.04 0.30
C ASP A 104 15.35 9.85 -1.12
N GLU A 105 15.50 10.93 -1.88
CA GLU A 105 15.99 10.96 -3.27
C GLU A 105 17.41 11.52 -3.37
N GLU A 106 17.93 12.16 -2.32
CA GLU A 106 19.20 12.92 -2.27
C GLU A 106 19.49 13.79 -3.53
N PRO A 107 19.34 15.14 -3.50
CA PRO A 107 19.12 16.02 -2.36
C PRO A 107 17.64 16.33 -2.11
N SER A 108 16.73 15.52 -2.66
CA SER A 108 15.29 15.76 -2.57
C SER A 108 14.62 14.72 -1.68
N THR A 109 13.41 14.99 -1.22
CA THR A 109 12.59 14.00 -0.51
C THR A 109 11.18 13.98 -1.06
N TYR A 110 10.53 12.83 -1.01
CA TYR A 110 9.12 12.64 -1.26
C TYR A 110 8.42 12.26 0.05
N GLU A 111 7.67 13.19 0.62
CA GLU A 111 6.82 12.92 1.77
C GLU A 111 5.43 12.52 1.31
N TRP A 112 5.02 11.31 1.68
CA TRP A 112 3.68 10.77 1.45
C TRP A 112 2.85 10.95 2.70
N ASN A 113 1.65 11.50 2.54
CA ASN A 113 0.62 11.58 3.57
C ASN A 113 -0.65 11.00 2.98
N ILE A 114 -1.17 9.93 3.58
CA ILE A 114 -2.36 9.23 3.10
C ILE A 114 -3.34 9.13 4.27
N SER A 115 -4.60 9.46 4.05
CA SER A 115 -5.65 9.32 5.06
C SER A 115 -6.95 8.85 4.41
N PHE A 116 -7.87 8.31 5.20
CA PHE A 116 -9.23 8.11 4.71
C PHE A 116 -9.91 9.45 4.42
N ASP A 117 -10.78 9.45 3.42
CA ASP A 117 -11.92 10.36 3.38
C ASP A 117 -13.04 9.74 4.22
N LEU A 118 -13.22 10.27 5.42
CA LEU A 118 -14.19 9.76 6.40
C LEU A 118 -15.63 9.73 5.84
N GLN A 119 -15.95 10.49 4.80
CA GLN A 119 -17.26 10.43 4.13
C GLN A 119 -17.53 9.10 3.41
N TYR A 120 -16.49 8.31 3.14
CA TYR A 120 -16.55 7.06 2.39
C TYR A 120 -16.09 5.85 3.20
N PHE A 121 -15.75 6.03 4.48
CA PHE A 121 -15.08 5.03 5.29
C PHE A 121 -15.83 3.69 5.41
N HIS A 122 -17.17 3.68 5.49
CA HIS A 122 -18.02 2.47 5.52
C HIS A 122 -18.75 2.16 4.23
N LYS A 123 -18.34 2.78 3.13
CA LYS A 123 -18.85 2.37 1.82
C LYS A 123 -18.17 1.06 1.42
N PRO A 124 -18.74 0.27 0.49
CA PRO A 124 -18.15 -0.98 0.03
C PRO A 124 -16.71 -0.83 -0.51
N ASP A 125 -16.27 0.40 -0.76
CA ASP A 125 -14.89 0.78 -0.96
C ASP A 125 -14.66 2.15 -0.29
N ALA A 126 -13.55 2.28 0.43
CA ALA A 126 -13.17 3.53 1.09
C ALA A 126 -12.39 4.42 0.11
N MET A 127 -12.47 5.74 0.29
CA MET A 127 -11.69 6.69 -0.50
C MET A 127 -10.47 7.13 0.31
N LEU A 128 -9.31 7.17 -0.33
CA LEU A 128 -8.06 7.69 0.23
C LEU A 128 -7.79 9.09 -0.31
N ASN A 129 -7.41 9.99 0.60
CA ASN A 129 -6.82 11.28 0.30
C ASN A 129 -5.29 11.13 0.34
N ILE A 130 -4.64 11.18 -0.83
CA ILE A 130 -3.19 11.03 -0.96
C ILE A 130 -2.58 12.40 -1.26
N THR A 131 -1.65 12.84 -0.43
CA THR A 131 -0.79 14.01 -0.69
C THR A 131 0.66 13.58 -0.78
N VAL A 132 1.31 13.92 -1.90
CA VAL A 132 2.74 13.67 -2.11
C VAL A 132 3.45 14.99 -2.24
N LYS A 133 4.39 15.28 -1.34
CA LYS A 133 5.20 16.50 -1.37
C LYS A 133 6.62 16.15 -1.77
N ARG A 134 7.05 16.62 -2.93
CA ARG A 134 8.47 16.61 -3.29
C ARG A 134 9.11 17.90 -2.79
N SER A 135 10.13 17.79 -1.95
CA SER A 135 10.89 18.93 -1.44
C SER A 135 12.34 18.83 -1.85
N SER A 136 12.90 19.92 -2.40
CA SER A 136 14.32 20.01 -2.78
C SER A 136 14.80 21.45 -2.66
N ASP A 137 16.12 21.65 -2.73
CA ASP A 137 16.73 23.00 -2.73
C ASP A 137 16.29 23.87 -3.93
N SER A 138 15.84 23.25 -5.02
CA SER A 138 15.57 23.93 -6.29
C SER A 138 14.09 24.01 -6.66
N GLU A 139 13.28 23.07 -6.19
CA GLU A 139 11.86 22.96 -6.54
C GLU A 139 11.08 22.23 -5.44
N ASN A 140 9.92 22.79 -5.09
CA ASN A 140 8.94 22.14 -4.23
C ASN A 140 7.67 21.89 -5.04
N LYS A 141 7.16 20.66 -4.99
CA LYS A 141 5.95 20.26 -5.72
C LYS A 141 5.02 19.49 -4.80
N THR A 142 3.73 19.76 -4.88
CA THR A 142 2.71 19.04 -4.11
C THR A 142 1.69 18.45 -5.07
N TYR A 143 1.49 17.14 -4.95
CA TYR A 143 0.47 16.39 -5.64
C TYR A 143 -0.63 16.03 -4.66
N LYS A 144 -1.88 16.06 -5.11
CA LYS A 144 -3.06 15.68 -4.33
C LYS A 144 -3.94 14.78 -5.18
N PHE A 145 -4.34 13.64 -4.63
CA PHE A 145 -5.15 12.65 -5.32
C PHE A 145 -6.24 12.13 -4.39
N ASN A 146 -7.38 11.81 -4.99
CA ASN A 146 -8.41 11.00 -4.37
C ASN A 146 -8.43 9.67 -5.13
N VAL A 147 -8.28 8.58 -4.39
CA VAL A 147 -8.10 7.23 -4.94
C VAL A 147 -8.91 6.25 -4.11
N TRP A 148 -9.67 5.36 -4.75
CA TRP A 148 -10.34 4.28 -4.05
C TRP A 148 -9.34 3.30 -3.43
N LEU A 149 -9.60 2.84 -2.20
CA LEU A 149 -8.70 1.91 -1.50
C LEU A 149 -8.51 0.65 -2.33
N SER A 150 -9.55 0.14 -2.99
CA SER A 150 -9.41 -1.03 -3.88
C SER A 150 -8.48 -0.79 -5.08
N ASP A 151 -8.46 0.41 -5.65
CA ASP A 151 -7.56 0.76 -6.75
C ASP A 151 -6.12 0.91 -6.24
N PHE A 152 -5.94 1.54 -5.08
CA PHE A 152 -4.63 1.66 -4.43
C PHE A 152 -4.06 0.29 -4.05
N ALA A 153 -4.84 -0.54 -3.36
CA ALA A 153 -4.48 -1.91 -2.97
C ALA A 153 -4.16 -2.77 -4.19
N TYR A 154 -4.95 -2.67 -5.27
CA TYR A 154 -4.67 -3.39 -6.52
C TYR A 154 -3.34 -2.97 -7.13
N ALA A 155 -3.06 -1.67 -7.24
CA ALA A 155 -1.82 -1.16 -7.80
C ALA A 155 -0.59 -1.58 -6.98
N VAL A 156 -0.69 -1.53 -5.65
CA VAL A 156 0.36 -1.98 -4.73
C VAL A 156 0.57 -3.49 -4.85
N ALA A 157 -0.48 -4.30 -4.77
CA ALA A 157 -0.39 -5.76 -4.89
C ALA A 157 0.21 -6.20 -6.23
N LYS A 158 -0.21 -5.55 -7.33
CA LYS A 158 0.34 -5.79 -8.66
C LYS A 158 1.82 -5.44 -8.72
N CYS A 159 2.20 -4.24 -8.27
CA CYS A 159 3.58 -3.76 -8.24
C CYS A 159 4.53 -4.74 -7.52
N PHE A 160 4.17 -5.16 -6.30
CA PHE A 160 5.00 -6.08 -5.53
C PHE A 160 4.96 -7.52 -6.07
N THR A 161 3.84 -7.98 -6.65
CA THR A 161 3.79 -9.27 -7.36
C THR A 161 4.75 -9.26 -8.56
N GLU A 162 4.70 -8.24 -9.40
CA GLU A 162 5.59 -8.11 -10.57
C GLU A 162 7.06 -7.96 -10.17
N CYS A 163 7.34 -7.19 -9.12
CA CYS A 163 8.68 -7.05 -8.54
C CYS A 163 9.23 -8.41 -8.06
N LEU A 164 8.45 -9.15 -7.26
CA LEU A 164 8.85 -10.47 -6.78
C LEU A 164 9.02 -11.49 -7.91
N LYS A 165 8.21 -11.42 -8.97
CA LYS A 165 8.39 -12.29 -10.15
C LYS A 165 9.66 -11.98 -10.93
N LYS A 166 9.98 -10.69 -11.08
CA LYS A 166 11.11 -10.22 -11.89
C LYS A 166 12.45 -10.44 -11.18
N TYR A 167 12.50 -10.18 -9.88
CA TYR A 167 13.74 -10.22 -9.11
C TYR A 167 13.79 -11.43 -8.18
N GLY A 168 12.67 -11.84 -7.57
CA GLY A 168 12.67 -12.79 -6.45
C GLY A 168 13.15 -12.13 -5.15
N LEU A 169 12.84 -12.76 -4.02
CA LEU A 169 13.13 -12.21 -2.68
C LEU A 169 14.61 -11.88 -2.49
N ASN A 170 15.49 -12.86 -2.71
CA ASN A 170 16.93 -12.70 -2.46
C ASN A 170 17.58 -11.63 -3.33
N THR A 171 17.21 -11.56 -4.61
CA THR A 171 17.78 -10.58 -5.53
C THR A 171 17.26 -9.18 -5.24
N TYR A 172 15.98 -9.06 -4.88
CA TYR A 172 15.43 -7.79 -4.41
C TYR A 172 16.21 -7.27 -3.20
N HIS A 173 16.34 -8.10 -2.15
CA HIS A 173 17.12 -7.78 -0.95
C HIS A 173 18.57 -7.40 -1.28
N PHE A 174 19.22 -8.14 -2.17
CA PHE A 174 20.60 -7.88 -2.58
C PHE A 174 20.79 -6.49 -3.21
N TYR A 175 19.84 -6.03 -4.04
CA TYR A 175 19.94 -4.73 -4.69
C TYR A 175 19.61 -3.57 -3.74
N THR A 176 18.56 -3.73 -2.93
CA THR A 176 18.00 -2.63 -2.14
C THR A 176 18.51 -2.55 -0.70
N TRP A 177 19.19 -3.59 -0.20
CA TRP A 177 19.69 -3.68 1.20
C TRP A 177 18.60 -3.38 2.24
N THR A 178 17.33 -3.64 1.90
CA THR A 178 16.14 -3.29 2.68
C THR A 178 15.54 -4.51 3.37
N ASP A 179 14.57 -4.26 4.25
CA ASP A 179 13.76 -5.31 4.87
C ASP A 179 13.03 -6.13 3.81
N ASP A 180 12.97 -7.45 4.01
CA ASP A 180 12.29 -8.34 3.07
C ASP A 180 10.82 -7.91 2.91
N ILE A 181 10.31 -8.01 1.68
CA ILE A 181 8.90 -7.77 1.39
C ILE A 181 8.07 -8.73 2.25
N ASN A 182 7.23 -8.18 3.13
CA ASN A 182 6.36 -8.99 3.97
C ASN A 182 5.28 -9.65 3.11
N ILE A 183 5.50 -10.93 2.79
CA ILE A 183 4.61 -11.73 1.94
C ILE A 183 3.20 -11.82 2.53
N ARG A 184 3.06 -11.91 3.85
CA ARG A 184 1.74 -12.01 4.47
C ARG A 184 0.92 -10.74 4.27
N LYS A 185 1.53 -9.56 4.47
CA LYS A 185 0.88 -8.27 4.15
C LYS A 185 0.48 -8.21 2.68
N LEU A 186 1.36 -8.65 1.78
CA LEU A 186 1.07 -8.72 0.34
C LEU A 186 -0.13 -9.61 0.02
N LEU A 187 -0.22 -10.81 0.61
CA LEU A 187 -1.33 -11.73 0.38
C LEU A 187 -2.67 -11.14 0.84
N ILE A 188 -2.70 -10.45 1.98
CA ILE A 188 -3.90 -9.79 2.49
C ILE A 188 -4.34 -8.65 1.56
N VAL A 189 -3.43 -7.73 1.22
CA VAL A 189 -3.70 -6.62 0.29
C VAL A 189 -4.17 -7.16 -1.07
N LYS A 190 -3.59 -8.28 -1.53
CA LYS A 190 -3.95 -8.94 -2.78
C LYS A 190 -5.35 -9.56 -2.73
N ALA A 191 -5.71 -10.25 -1.65
CA ALA A 191 -7.05 -10.82 -1.48
C ALA A 191 -8.13 -9.74 -1.49
N PHE A 192 -7.89 -8.63 -0.78
CA PHE A 192 -8.77 -7.46 -0.79
C PHE A 192 -8.91 -6.87 -2.20
N ALA A 193 -7.78 -6.63 -2.89
CA ALA A 193 -7.77 -6.09 -4.25
C ALA A 193 -8.54 -6.96 -5.27
N LEU A 194 -8.61 -8.27 -5.03
CA LEU A 194 -9.34 -9.25 -5.84
C LEU A 194 -10.79 -9.48 -5.37
N LYS A 195 -11.27 -8.67 -4.43
CA LYS A 195 -12.61 -8.75 -3.83
C LYS A 195 -12.92 -10.10 -3.18
N GLN A 196 -11.88 -10.77 -2.70
CA GLN A 196 -12.00 -12.02 -1.93
C GLN A 196 -12.06 -11.78 -0.43
N MET A 197 -11.84 -10.53 -0.03
CA MET A 197 -11.87 -10.04 1.34
C MET A 197 -12.59 -8.67 1.33
N SER A 198 -13.36 -8.42 2.38
CA SER A 198 -13.94 -7.11 2.69
C SER A 198 -13.11 -6.39 3.74
N ILE A 199 -13.30 -5.06 3.83
CA ILE A 199 -12.71 -4.21 4.85
C ILE A 199 -13.09 -4.68 6.28
N ASP A 200 -14.29 -5.26 6.44
CA ASP A 200 -14.83 -5.68 7.74
C ASP A 200 -14.34 -7.08 8.18
N ASP A 201 -13.59 -7.78 7.33
CA ASP A 201 -13.14 -9.14 7.60
C ASP A 201 -11.95 -9.10 8.58
N PHE A 202 -12.22 -9.27 9.88
CA PHE A 202 -11.17 -9.38 10.90
C PHE A 202 -10.22 -10.57 10.63
N ILE A 203 -8.91 -10.27 10.60
CA ILE A 203 -7.77 -11.20 10.57
C ILE A 203 -7.98 -12.38 9.60
N TYR A 204 -7.65 -12.16 8.33
CA TYR A 204 -7.68 -13.22 7.32
C TYR A 204 -6.53 -14.22 7.54
N GLU A 205 -6.84 -15.36 8.16
CA GLU A 205 -5.99 -16.55 8.12
C GLU A 205 -6.37 -17.39 6.89
N PHE A 206 -5.57 -17.24 5.83
CA PHE A 206 -5.61 -18.11 4.67
C PHE A 206 -5.14 -19.52 5.05
N ASN A 207 -5.73 -20.53 4.42
CA ASN A 207 -5.11 -21.85 4.40
C ASN A 207 -3.94 -21.84 3.40
N PHE A 208 -3.02 -22.80 3.55
CA PHE A 208 -1.82 -22.91 2.71
C PHE A 208 -2.12 -22.98 1.20
N GLU A 209 -3.19 -23.67 0.80
CA GLU A 209 -3.55 -23.78 -0.63
C GLU A 209 -3.95 -22.42 -1.22
N ASP A 210 -4.69 -21.62 -0.44
CA ASP A 210 -5.10 -20.28 -0.84
C ASP A 210 -3.92 -19.30 -0.84
N GLU A 211 -3.02 -19.37 0.14
CA GLU A 211 -1.77 -18.59 0.15
C GLU A 211 -0.93 -18.87 -1.09
N MET A 212 -0.73 -20.15 -1.41
CA MET A 212 0.08 -20.56 -2.56
C MET A 212 -0.54 -20.12 -3.88
N LYS A 213 -1.86 -20.25 -4.05
CA LYS A 213 -2.54 -19.79 -5.25
C LYS A 213 -2.52 -18.26 -5.37
N LEU A 214 -2.74 -17.52 -4.27
CA LEU A 214 -2.63 -16.06 -4.27
C LEU A 214 -1.21 -15.61 -4.64
N LEU A 215 -0.18 -16.26 -4.09
CA LEU A 215 1.20 -15.95 -4.40
C LEU A 215 1.53 -16.15 -5.89
N GLN A 216 0.99 -17.21 -6.50
CA GLN A 216 1.21 -17.56 -7.90
C GLN A 216 0.35 -16.77 -8.91
N LEU A 217 -0.77 -16.19 -8.44
CA LEU A 217 -1.71 -15.49 -9.31
C LEU A 217 -1.10 -14.20 -9.89
N ASP A 218 -1.22 -14.01 -11.19
CA ASP A 218 -0.81 -12.77 -11.85
C ASP A 218 -1.90 -11.69 -11.75
N MET A 219 -1.50 -10.43 -11.55
CA MET A 219 -2.36 -9.25 -11.47
C MET A 219 -2.00 -8.20 -12.50
#